data_AF-A0A093Y670-F1
#
_entry.id   AF-A0A093Y670-F1
#
_cell.length_a   1.000
_cell.length_b   1.000
_cell.length_c   1.000
_cell.angle_alpha   90.00
_cell.angle_beta   90.00
_cell.angle_gamma   90.00
#
_symmetry.space_group_name_H-M   'P 1'
#
loop_
_entity.id
_entity.type
_entity.pdbx_description
1 polymer ?
#
loop_
_entity_poly.entity_id
_entity_poly.type
_entity_poly.pdbx_seq_one_letter_code
_entity_poly.pdbx_strand_id
1 'polypeptide(L)'
;AAVEAYKIESTSTTGKFEEVAPWVSGKRGRQVFINGDVDFGVWTAGQVIGLIHDIPTCEVLLRRIEKEAEETISRASSLIVAQPKL
;
A
#
# COMPACT_ATOMS: atom_id res chain seq x y z
N ALA A 1 -15.28 9.69 -3.46
CA ALA A 1 -15.72 8.50 -4.23
C ALA A 1 -15.68 7.21 -3.41
N ALA A 2 -14.58 6.94 -2.69
CA ALA A 2 -14.46 5.74 -1.85
C ALA A 2 -15.54 5.66 -0.75
N VAL A 3 -15.91 6.79 -0.14
CA VAL A 3 -16.99 6.86 0.86
C VAL A 3 -18.34 6.38 0.30
N GLU A 4 -18.68 6.78 -0.94
CA GLU A 4 -19.94 6.36 -1.58
C GLU A 4 -19.91 4.87 -1.96
N ALA A 5 -18.78 4.38 -2.47
CA ALA A 5 -18.60 2.96 -2.74
C ALA A 5 -18.79 2.13 -1.46
N TYR A 6 -18.13 2.51 -0.37
CA TYR A 6 -18.24 1.85 0.92
C TYR A 6 -19.69 1.88 1.47
N LYS A 7 -20.39 3.00 1.33
CA LYS A 7 -21.78 3.10 1.76
C LYS A 7 -22.67 2.11 1.02
N ILE A 8 -22.50 1.97 -0.30
CA ILE A 8 -23.26 1.01 -1.11
C ILE A 8 -22.90 -0.42 -0.72
N GLU A 9 -21.61 -0.74 -0.61
CA GLU A 9 -21.13 -2.06 -0.21
C GLU A 9 -21.62 -2.49 1.18
N SER A 10 -21.72 -1.55 2.13
CA SER A 10 -22.15 -1.83 3.50
C SER A 10 -23.67 -1.85 3.70
N THR A 11 -24.46 -1.27 2.78
CA THR A 11 -25.92 -1.14 2.94
C THR A 11 -26.75 -1.83 1.87
N SER A 12 -26.13 -2.33 0.79
CA SER A 12 -26.85 -3.00 -0.28
C SER A 12 -27.59 -4.25 0.21
N THR A 13 -28.87 -4.33 -0.16
CA THR A 13 -29.73 -5.50 0.08
C THR A 13 -29.74 -6.46 -1.10
N THR A 14 -29.27 -6.03 -2.28
CA THR A 14 -29.30 -6.84 -3.51
C THR A 14 -27.94 -7.46 -3.84
N GLY A 15 -26.84 -6.87 -3.37
CA GLY A 15 -25.48 -7.30 -3.63
C GLY A 15 -25.05 -7.21 -5.10
N LYS A 16 -25.77 -6.42 -5.91
CA LYS A 16 -25.54 -6.32 -7.35
C LYS A 16 -24.42 -5.34 -7.65
N PHE A 17 -23.47 -5.75 -8.50
CA PHE A 17 -22.30 -4.92 -8.82
C PHE A 17 -22.67 -3.58 -9.46
N GLU A 18 -23.78 -3.54 -10.20
CA GLU A 18 -24.29 -2.33 -10.86
C GLU A 18 -24.52 -1.17 -9.89
N GLU A 19 -24.78 -1.45 -8.61
CA GLU A 19 -24.97 -0.45 -7.57
C GLU A 19 -23.67 0.32 -7.29
N VAL A 20 -22.52 -0.38 -7.24
CA VAL A 20 -21.20 0.21 -6.92
C VAL A 20 -20.38 0.57 -8.16
N ALA A 21 -20.68 -0.03 -9.31
CA ALA A 21 -19.92 0.10 -10.56
C ALA A 21 -19.56 1.56 -10.97
N PRO A 22 -20.47 2.56 -10.83
CA PRO A 22 -20.14 3.95 -11.15
C PRO A 22 -19.01 4.54 -10.28
N TRP A 23 -18.84 4.04 -9.05
CA TRP A 23 -17.90 4.55 -8.06
C TRP A 23 -16.54 3.86 -8.10
N VAL A 24 -16.50 2.56 -8.46
CA VAL A 24 -15.28 1.74 -8.51
C VAL A 24 -14.69 1.63 -9.92
N SER A 25 -15.20 2.38 -10.90
CA SER A 25 -14.68 2.31 -12.26
C SER A 25 -13.21 2.75 -12.33
N GLY A 26 -12.38 1.94 -13.00
CA GLY A 26 -10.97 2.24 -13.19
C GLY A 26 -10.71 3.55 -13.96
N LYS A 27 -11.68 4.00 -14.80
CA LYS A 27 -11.62 5.31 -15.45
C LYS A 27 -11.60 6.46 -14.44
N ARG A 28 -12.37 6.37 -13.35
CA ARG A 28 -12.33 7.34 -12.25
C ARG A 28 -11.06 7.19 -11.43
N GLY A 29 -10.69 5.96 -11.07
CA GLY A 29 -9.45 5.71 -10.33
C GLY A 29 -8.21 6.29 -11.01
N ARG A 30 -8.13 6.18 -12.34
CA ARG A 30 -7.04 6.78 -13.14
C ARG A 30 -6.92 8.29 -12.98
N GLN A 31 -8.03 9.01 -12.81
CA GLN A 31 -8.01 10.47 -12.70
C GLN A 31 -7.39 10.94 -11.38
N VAL A 32 -7.43 10.12 -10.32
CA VAL A 32 -6.75 10.42 -9.04
C VAL A 32 -5.26 10.65 -9.28
N PHE A 33 -4.61 9.77 -10.05
CA PHE A 33 -3.18 9.86 -10.33
C PHE A 33 -2.80 11.00 -11.29
N ILE A 34 -3.73 11.42 -12.17
CA ILE A 34 -3.47 12.47 -13.17
C ILE A 34 -3.70 13.86 -12.57
N ASN A 35 -4.79 14.04 -11.81
CA ASN A 35 -5.25 15.35 -11.36
C ASN A 35 -4.84 15.66 -9.92
N GLY A 36 -4.40 14.65 -9.15
CA GLY A 36 -4.01 14.79 -7.75
C GLY A 36 -5.18 14.88 -6.75
N ASP A 37 -6.42 14.75 -7.21
CA ASP A 37 -7.62 14.70 -6.36
C ASP A 37 -7.84 13.27 -5.83
N VAL A 38 -7.46 13.04 -4.58
CA VAL A 38 -7.56 11.75 -3.89
C VAL A 38 -8.99 11.26 -3.66
N ASP A 39 -9.98 12.16 -3.75
CA ASP A 39 -11.39 11.86 -3.51
C ASP A 39 -12.17 11.57 -4.80
N PHE A 40 -11.56 11.81 -5.98
CA PHE A 40 -12.21 11.69 -7.28
C PHE A 40 -12.68 10.26 -7.60
N GLY A 41 -11.90 9.26 -7.22
CA GLY A 41 -12.11 7.86 -7.55
C GLY A 41 -11.60 6.91 -6.46
N VAL A 42 -11.96 5.64 -6.56
CA VAL A 42 -11.29 4.58 -5.77
C VAL A 42 -9.92 4.31 -6.39
N TRP A 43 -8.88 4.30 -5.56
CA TRP A 43 -7.49 4.06 -5.96
C TRP A 43 -6.79 3.16 -4.93
N THR A 44 -5.75 2.46 -5.37
CA THR A 44 -5.12 1.38 -4.59
C THR A 44 -3.96 1.91 -3.76
N ALA A 45 -3.98 1.63 -2.46
CA ALA A 45 -2.84 1.80 -1.56
C ALA A 45 -2.79 0.63 -0.57
N GLY A 46 -1.60 0.07 -0.33
CA GLY A 46 -1.39 -0.93 0.72
C GLY A 46 -1.15 -0.27 2.07
N GLN A 47 -1.39 -1.00 3.17
CA GLN A 47 -1.16 -0.50 4.54
C GLN A 47 0.30 -0.02 4.77
N VAL A 48 1.25 -0.56 4.00
CA VAL A 48 2.67 -0.16 4.01
C VAL A 48 2.89 1.33 3.74
N ILE A 49 1.93 2.03 3.12
CA ILE A 49 2.02 3.48 2.89
C ILE A 49 2.24 4.27 4.18
N GLY A 50 1.75 3.76 5.32
CA GLY A 50 1.98 4.37 6.64
C GLY A 50 3.44 4.35 7.10
N LEU A 51 4.31 3.58 6.45
CA LEU A 51 5.76 3.51 6.71
C LEU A 51 6.58 4.33 5.70
N ILE A 52 5.95 4.95 4.70
CA ILE A 52 6.62 5.74 3.65
C ILE A 52 6.59 7.21 4.08
N HIS A 53 7.77 7.79 4.28
CA HIS A 53 7.93 9.16 4.78
C HIS A 53 8.80 10.06 3.89
N ASP A 54 9.28 9.54 2.76
CA ASP A 54 10.08 10.27 1.79
C ASP A 54 9.74 9.84 0.35
N ILE A 55 10.27 10.57 -0.63
CA ILE A 55 10.04 10.36 -2.06
C ILE A 55 11.39 10.31 -2.79
N PRO A 56 12.20 9.25 -2.61
CA PRO A 56 13.48 9.10 -3.28
C PRO A 56 13.32 8.74 -4.77
N THR A 57 14.41 8.84 -5.54
CA THR A 57 14.46 8.18 -6.87
C THR A 57 14.44 6.66 -6.71
N CYS A 58 14.03 5.94 -7.75
CA CYS A 58 14.04 4.47 -7.73
C CYS A 58 15.43 3.89 -7.41
N GLU A 59 16.50 4.51 -7.92
CA GLU A 59 17.87 4.09 -7.60
C GLU A 59 18.18 4.22 -6.11
N VAL A 60 17.90 5.39 -5.52
CA VAL A 60 18.17 5.63 -4.09
C VAL A 60 17.34 4.70 -3.22
N LEU A 61 16.08 4.47 -3.58
CA LEU A 61 15.20 3.54 -2.87
C LEU A 61 15.76 2.12 -2.86
N LEU A 62 16.12 1.58 -4.03
CA LEU A 62 16.61 0.21 -4.15
C LEU A 62 17.93 0.00 -3.39
N ARG A 63 18.89 0.92 -3.56
CA ARG A 63 20.16 0.88 -2.82
C ARG A 63 19.95 0.92 -1.30
N ARG A 64 18.97 1.70 -0.84
CA ARG A 64 18.62 1.77 0.59
C ARG A 64 18.04 0.45 1.08
N ILE A 65 17.10 -0.14 0.35
CA ILE A 65 16.47 -1.43 0.70
C ILE A 65 17.53 -2.53 0.82
N GLU A 66 18.44 -2.63 -0.15
CA GLU A 66 19.53 -3.62 -0.14
C GLU A 66 20.41 -3.46 1.12
N LYS A 67 20.89 -2.24 1.36
CA LYS A 67 21.73 -1.92 2.52
C LYS A 67 21.02 -2.22 3.85
N GLU A 68 19.78 -1.76 4.01
CA GLU A 68 19.02 -1.95 5.25
C GLU A 68 18.70 -3.43 5.51
N ALA A 69 18.50 -4.22 4.45
CA ALA A 69 18.31 -5.66 4.57
C ALA A 69 19.57 -6.36 5.08
N GLU A 70 20.74 -6.05 4.53
CA GLU A 70 22.03 -6.59 4.99
C GLU A 70 22.32 -6.23 6.45
N GLU A 71 22.13 -4.96 6.81
CA GLU A 71 22.30 -4.46 8.18
C GLU A 71 21.35 -5.16 9.16
N THR A 72 20.09 -5.35 8.74
CA THR A 72 19.08 -6.02 9.56
C THR A 72 19.41 -7.49 9.79
N ILE A 73 19.82 -8.22 8.75
CA ILE A 73 20.21 -9.63 8.85
C ILE A 73 21.45 -9.76 9.74
N SER A 74 22.48 -8.95 9.50
CA SER A 74 23.72 -8.96 10.28
C SER A 74 23.44 -8.72 11.78
N ARG A 75 22.65 -7.69 12.08
CA ARG A 75 22.22 -7.38 13.44
C ARG A 75 21.44 -8.54 14.07
N ALA A 76 20.46 -9.09 13.36
CA ALA A 76 19.65 -10.21 13.87
C ALA A 76 20.52 -11.45 14.16
N SER A 77 21.44 -11.80 13.27
CA SER A 77 22.37 -12.93 13.46
C SER A 77 23.30 -12.74 14.65
N SER A 78 23.77 -11.51 14.90
CA SER A 78 24.67 -11.21 16.04
C SER A 78 24.03 -11.43 17.41
N LEU A 79 22.69 -11.41 17.50
CA LEU A 79 21.95 -11.65 18.73
C LEU A 79 21.86 -13.15 19.08
N ILE A 80 22.22 -14.03 18.14
CA ILE A 80 22.20 -15.48 18.36
C ILE A 80 23.54 -15.89 18.98
N VAL A 81 23.51 -16.30 20.25
CA VAL A 81 24.67 -16.91 20.92
C VAL A 81 24.66 -18.41 20.66
N ALA A 82 25.66 -18.91 19.91
CA ALA A 82 25.82 -20.34 19.72
C ALA A 82 26.18 -21.02 21.04
N GLN A 83 25.49 -22.12 21.38
CA GLN A 83 25.89 -22.91 22.55
C GLN A 83 27.27 -23.55 22.31
N PRO A 84 28.15 -23.59 23.33
CA PRO A 84 29.42 -24.29 23.22
C PRO A 84 29.15 -25.77 22.92
N LYS A 85 29.78 -26.31 21.89
CA LYS A 85 29.87 -27.76 21.72
C LYS A 85 30.89 -28.27 22.75
N LEU A 86 30.41 -29.01 23.73
CA LEU A 86 31.23 -29.81 24.66
C LEU A 86 32.09 -30.81 23.88
#